data_AF-A0A2R6DP05-F1
#
_entry.id   AF-A0A2R6DP05-F1
#
_cell.length_a   1.000
_cell.length_b   1.000
_cell.length_c   1.000
_cell.angle_alpha   90.00
_cell.angle_beta   90.00
_cell.angle_gamma   90.00
#
_symmetry.space_group_name_H-M   'P 1'
#
loop_
_entity.id
_entity.type
_entity.pdbx_description
1 polymer ?
#
loop_
_entity_poly.entity_id
_entity_poly.type
_entity_poly.pdbx_seq_one_letter_code
_entity_poly.pdbx_strand_id
1 'polypeptide(L)'
;VATFWHVSLPLARGMVLAGVVLTFARAIGEFGATMMVAFNPRTMPTAIWVEFVSGGVDATVPLALALLAISLLVILATQRIGRAPTLAGW
;
A
#
# COMPACT_ATOMS: atom_id res chain seq x y z
N VAL A 1 -31.39 4.93 7.30
CA VAL A 1 -30.50 3.74 7.13
C VAL A 1 -30.60 3.15 5.73
N ALA A 2 -31.80 2.83 5.21
CA ALA A 2 -31.95 2.28 3.85
C ALA A 2 -31.30 3.14 2.75
N THR A 3 -31.46 4.47 2.79
CA THR A 3 -30.87 5.39 1.81
C THR A 3 -29.33 5.33 1.77
N PHE A 4 -28.67 5.16 2.91
CA PHE A 4 -27.20 5.06 2.95
C PHE A 4 -26.72 3.83 2.19
N TRP A 5 -27.32 2.67 2.45
CA TRP A 5 -26.92 1.39 1.85
C TRP A 5 -27.29 1.26 0.37
N HIS A 6 -28.40 1.87 -0.06
CA HIS A 6 -28.91 1.70 -1.43
C HIS A 6 -28.61 2.88 -2.37
N VAL A 7 -28.29 4.06 -1.83
CA VAL A 7 -28.05 5.27 -2.62
C VAL A 7 -26.65 5.79 -2.37
N SER A 8 -26.33 6.22 -1.15
CA SER A 8 -25.05 6.90 -0.86
C SER A 8 -23.84 5.99 -1.05
N LEU A 9 -23.87 4.76 -0.51
CA LEU A 9 -22.74 3.83 -0.55
C LEU A 9 -22.47 3.30 -1.98
N PRO A 10 -23.47 2.88 -2.78
CA PRO A 10 -23.23 2.47 -4.17
C PRO A 10 -22.77 3.63 -5.06
N LEU A 11 -23.25 4.86 -4.83
CA LEU A 11 -22.77 6.05 -5.54
C LEU A 11 -21.31 6.38 -5.19
N ALA A 12 -20.92 6.25 -3.92
CA ALA A 12 -19.57 6.54 -3.44
C ALA A 12 -18.56 5.40 -3.64
N ARG A 13 -18.99 4.21 -4.11
CA ARG A 13 -18.18 2.98 -4.14
C ARG A 13 -16.81 3.15 -4.80
N GLY A 14 -16.72 3.93 -5.88
CA GLY A 14 -15.46 4.17 -6.59
C GLY A 14 -14.45 4.96 -5.74
N MET A 15 -14.93 6.01 -5.06
CA MET A 15 -14.12 6.82 -4.15
C MET A 15 -13.74 6.06 -2.88
N VAL A 16 -14.65 5.25 -2.32
CA VAL A 16 -14.35 4.41 -1.15
C VAL A 16 -13.26 3.39 -1.50
N LEU A 17 -13.39 2.70 -2.65
CA LEU A 17 -12.35 1.77 -3.11
C LEU A 17 -11.01 2.48 -3.32
N ALA A 18 -11.00 3.65 -3.97
CA ALA A 18 -9.79 4.44 -4.15
C ALA A 18 -9.16 4.81 -2.79
N GLY A 19 -9.97 5.26 -1.82
CA GLY A 19 -9.53 5.57 -0.46
C GLY A 19 -8.91 4.36 0.24
N VAL A 20 -9.57 3.20 0.20
CA VAL A 20 -9.06 1.95 0.78
C VAL A 20 -7.71 1.57 0.19
N VAL A 21 -7.57 1.62 -1.14
CA VAL A 21 -6.30 1.33 -1.83
C VAL A 21 -5.19 2.31 -1.41
N LEU A 22 -5.50 3.61 -1.36
CA LEU A 22 -4.52 4.63 -0.95
C LEU A 22 -4.07 4.46 0.51
N THR A 23 -5.01 4.20 1.42
CA THR A 23 -4.68 3.95 2.84
C THR A 23 -3.88 2.66 2.99
N PHE A 24 -4.20 1.61 2.24
CA PHE A 24 -3.42 0.36 2.25
C PHE A 24 -1.99 0.59 1.73
N ALA A 25 -1.83 1.30 0.62
CA ALA A 25 -0.51 1.66 0.09
C ALA A 25 0.29 2.48 1.12
N ARG A 26 -0.36 3.42 1.83
CA ARG A 26 0.28 4.20 2.90
C ARG A 26 0.71 3.32 4.07
N ALA A 27 -0.12 2.36 4.47
CA ALA A 27 0.15 1.45 5.59
C ALA A 27 1.30 0.48 5.29
N ILE A 28 1.46 0.00 4.04
CA ILE A 28 2.62 -0.82 3.65
C ILE A 28 3.95 -0.07 3.88
N GLY A 29 3.94 1.25 3.65
CA GLY A 29 5.10 2.10 3.86
C GLY A 29 5.39 2.46 5.32
N GLU A 30 4.57 2.03 6.28
CA GLU A 30 4.78 2.36 7.70
C GLU A 30 5.86 1.50 8.35
N PHE A 31 7.06 2.09 8.47
CA PHE A 31 8.20 1.51 9.16
C PHE A 31 8.26 1.91 10.65
N GLY A 32 8.21 3.20 10.95
CA GLY A 32 8.51 3.70 12.30
C GLY A 32 7.48 3.25 13.34
N ALA A 33 6.19 3.42 13.03
CA ALA A 33 5.13 3.03 13.95
C ALA A 33 5.13 1.52 14.26
N THR A 34 5.36 0.69 13.24
CA THR A 34 5.40 -0.78 13.41
C THR A 34 6.61 -1.22 14.21
N MET A 35 7.78 -0.64 13.96
CA MET A 35 9.00 -0.91 14.72
C MET A 35 8.86 -0.57 16.21
N MET A 36 8.21 0.56 16.53
CA MET A 36 8.05 1.02 17.91
C MET A 36 7.04 0.20 18.70
N VAL A 37 5.94 -0.23 18.05
CA VAL A 37 4.82 -0.89 18.75
C VAL A 37 4.91 -2.41 18.70
N ALA A 38 5.29 -2.98 17.55
CA ALA A 38 5.28 -4.42 17.31
C ALA A 38 6.46 -4.84 16.43
N PHE A 39 7.64 -4.95 17.05
CA PHE A 39 8.85 -5.35 16.35
C PHE A 39 8.81 -6.80 15.84
N ASN A 40 8.11 -7.69 16.54
CA ASN A 40 7.85 -9.07 16.11
C ASN A 40 6.34 -9.33 16.09
N PRO A 41 5.78 -9.94 15.03
CA PRO A 41 6.46 -10.46 13.82
C PRO A 41 7.01 -9.33 12.93
N ARG A 42 8.11 -9.60 12.23
CA ARG A 42 8.78 -8.60 11.39
C ARG A 42 8.00 -8.38 10.09
N THR A 43 7.74 -7.13 9.78
CA THR A 43 7.29 -6.65 8.46
C THR A 43 8.47 -6.57 7.49
N MET A 44 8.23 -6.53 6.18
CA MET A 44 9.34 -6.37 5.20
C MET A 44 10.24 -5.15 5.49
N PRO A 45 9.71 -3.94 5.81
CA PRO A 45 10.56 -2.79 6.13
C PRO A 45 11.38 -2.98 7.41
N THR A 46 10.82 -3.60 8.45
CA THR A 46 11.56 -3.87 9.69
C THR A 46 12.62 -4.96 9.50
N ALA A 47 12.37 -5.96 8.65
CA ALA A 47 13.37 -6.95 8.28
C ALA A 47 14.54 -6.33 7.50
N ILE A 48 14.28 -5.44 6.53
CA ILE A 48 15.30 -4.67 5.82
C ILE A 48 16.19 -3.90 6.79
N TRP A 49 15.60 -3.22 7.77
CA TRP A 49 16.37 -2.47 8.77
C TRP A 49 17.25 -3.39 9.61
N VAL A 50 16.74 -4.55 10.05
CA VAL A 50 17.54 -5.49 10.84
C VAL A 50 18.72 -6.02 10.03
N GLU A 51 18.49 -6.48 8.79
CA GLU A 51 19.56 -6.99 7.93
C GLU A 51 20.62 -5.91 7.63
N PHE A 52 20.19 -4.66 7.48
CA PHE A 52 21.10 -3.55 7.28
C PHE A 52 22.00 -3.32 8.50
N VAL A 53 21.43 -3.39 9.70
CA VAL A 53 22.19 -3.21 10.95
C VAL A 53 23.11 -4.40 11.24
N SER A 54 22.70 -5.64 10.91
CA SER A 54 23.47 -6.85 11.22
C SER A 54 24.48 -7.25 10.15
N GLY A 55 24.12 -7.11 8.87
CA GLY A 55 24.86 -7.63 7.72
C GLY A 55 25.25 -6.58 6.69
N GLY A 56 24.91 -5.31 6.92
CA GLY A 56 25.24 -4.22 6.02
C GLY A 56 24.41 -4.21 4.72
N VAL A 57 24.89 -3.45 3.74
CA VAL A 57 24.15 -3.21 2.49
C VAL A 57 23.95 -4.51 1.71
N ASP A 58 24.99 -5.35 1.60
CA ASP A 58 24.97 -6.57 0.78
C ASP A 58 23.89 -7.56 1.23
N ALA A 59 23.71 -7.73 2.55
CA ALA A 59 22.66 -8.56 3.12
C ALA A 59 21.25 -7.99 2.87
N THR A 60 21.15 -6.67 2.69
CA THR A 60 19.87 -5.94 2.56
C THR A 60 19.34 -5.91 1.13
N VAL A 61 20.23 -5.91 0.13
CA VAL A 61 19.88 -5.83 -1.31
C VAL A 61 18.74 -6.77 -1.72
N PRO A 62 18.75 -8.09 -1.41
CA PRO A 62 17.69 -8.99 -1.87
C PRO A 62 16.31 -8.62 -1.33
N LEU A 63 16.21 -8.25 -0.04
CA LEU A 63 14.94 -7.82 0.56
C LEU A 63 14.47 -6.48 -0.02
N ALA A 64 15.39 -5.53 -0.22
CA ALA A 64 15.07 -4.23 -0.79
C ALA A 64 14.54 -4.35 -2.22
N LEU A 65 15.17 -5.19 -3.05
CA LEU A 65 14.71 -5.47 -4.42
C LEU A 65 13.36 -6.17 -4.45
N ALA A 66 13.11 -7.11 -3.54
CA ALA A 66 11.81 -7.78 -3.42
C ALA A 66 10.70 -6.77 -3.06
N LEU A 67 10.93 -5.92 -2.06
CA LEU A 67 9.97 -4.89 -1.65
C LEU A 67 9.74 -3.84 -2.75
N LEU A 68 10.79 -3.45 -3.49
CA LEU A 68 10.68 -2.56 -4.65
C LEU A 68 9.82 -3.20 -5.75
N ALA A 69 10.07 -4.47 -6.07
CA ALA A 69 9.29 -5.20 -7.08
C ALA A 69 7.80 -5.28 -6.71
N ILE A 70 7.50 -5.62 -5.46
CA ILE A 70 6.12 -5.64 -4.94
C ILE A 70 5.47 -4.26 -5.03
N SER A 71 6.20 -3.20 -4.65
CA SER A 71 5.68 -1.82 -4.71
C SER A 71 5.35 -1.41 -6.14
N LEU A 72 6.24 -1.73 -7.10
CA LEU A 72 6.00 -1.48 -8.52
C LEU A 72 4.80 -2.28 -9.05
N LEU A 73 4.65 -3.55 -8.66
CA LEU A 73 3.49 -4.36 -9.03
C LEU A 73 2.18 -3.77 -8.51
N VAL A 74 2.16 -3.30 -7.26
CA VAL A 74 0.98 -2.64 -6.67
C VAL A 74 0.67 -1.33 -7.40
N ILE A 75 1.67 -0.50 -7.69
CA ILE A 75 1.47 0.75 -8.44
C ILE A 75 0.94 0.44 -9.85
N LEU A 76 1.52 -0.52 -10.56
CA LEU A 76 1.05 -0.90 -11.89
C LEU A 76 -0.39 -1.44 -11.84
N ALA A 77 -0.71 -2.31 -10.89
CA ALA A 77 -2.06 -2.84 -10.72
C ALA A 77 -3.08 -1.71 -10.47
N THR A 78 -2.76 -0.78 -9.56
CA THR A 78 -3.66 0.35 -9.23
C THR A 78 -3.82 1.31 -10.41
N GLN A 79 -2.77 1.60 -11.17
CA GLN A 79 -2.87 2.42 -12.39
C GLN A 79 -3.70 1.75 -13.49
N ARG A 80 -3.63 0.42 -13.63
CA ARG A 80 -4.45 -0.31 -14.61
C ARG A 80 -5.94 -0.28 -14.25
N ILE A 81 -6.26 -0.36 -12.96
CA ILE A 81 -7.64 -0.32 -12.46
C ILE A 81 -8.21 1.11 -12.48
N GLY A 82 -7.37 2.11 -12.22
CA GLY A 82 -7.75 3.54 -12.18
C GLY A 82 -7.97 4.20 -13.54
N ARG A 83 -7.64 3.53 -14.66
CA ARG A 83 -7.98 3.98 -16.02
C ARG A 83 -9.45 3.69 -16.35
N ALA A 84 -10.37 4.23 -15.55
CA ALA A 84 -11.76 4.43 -15.97
C ALA A 84 -11.91 5.87 -16.49
N PRO A 85 -12.67 6.10 -17.57
CA PRO A 85 -12.51 7.26 -18.43
C PRO A 85 -12.78 8.55 -17.66
N THR A 86 -11.81 9.46 -17.66
CA THR A 86 -12.09 10.89 -17.53
C THR A 86 -13.07 11.24 -18.65
N LEU A 87 -14.34 11.39 -18.31
CA LEU A 87 -15.35 12.00 -19.16
C LEU A 87 -14.94 13.47 -19.35
N ALA A 88 -14.00 13.69 -20.27
CA ALA A 88 -13.74 14.97 -20.89
C ALA A 88 -14.95 15.27 -21.77
N GLY A 89 -15.89 16.03 -21.23
CA GLY A 89 -17.15 16.30 -21.90
C GLY A 89 -18.12 17.10 -21.03
N TRP A 90 -17.64 18.23 -20.49
CA TRP A 90 -18.42 19.43 -20.20
C TRP A 90 -17.51 20.64 -20.46
#